data_AF-A0A250INX6-F1
#
_entry.id   AF-A0A250INX6-F1
#
_cell.length_a   1.000
_cell.length_b   1.000
_cell.length_c   1.000
_cell.angle_alpha   90.00
_cell.angle_beta   90.00
_cell.angle_gamma   90.00
#
_symmetry.space_group_name_H-M   'P 1'
#
loop_
_entity.id
_entity.type
_entity.pdbx_description
1 polymer ?
#
loop_
_entity_poly.entity_id
_entity_poly.type
_entity_poly.pdbx_seq_one_letter_code
_entity_poly.pdbx_strand_id
1 'polypeptide(L)'
;MDLVEVNPMAKPPVCKIMDYGKFKYEEKKRASEAKKKQVVVHLKEVKLRPKTEEHDYEFKVRNVRRFLEEGNKAKVTIMFRGREITHKELGSAILDDVIKDLKDVAVVEQMPRMEGRQMFMIIAPNPKVAQRARDLARQQALAAEKAEAAGKPAQGNGKKPGEAPGEGSAASVPEASAPPAAPAPQSGGSK
;
A
#
# COMPACT_ATOMS: atom_id res chain seq x y z
N MET A 1 15.50 -5.60 34.10
CA MET A 1 14.32 -4.89 34.64
C MET A 1 14.75 -3.45 34.76
N ASP A 2 14.16 -2.57 33.97
CA ASP A 2 14.70 -1.24 33.69
C ASP A 2 13.68 -0.16 34.11
N LEU A 3 14.17 1.01 34.51
CA LEU A 3 13.32 2.18 34.74
C LEU A 3 13.13 2.89 33.40
N VAL A 4 11.91 2.82 32.84
CA VAL A 4 11.61 3.41 31.53
C VAL A 4 10.67 4.60 31.69
N GLU A 5 11.06 5.73 31.12
CA GLU A 5 10.23 6.94 31.03
C GLU A 5 9.18 6.74 29.93
N VAL A 6 7.91 6.63 30.30
CA VAL A 6 6.82 6.36 29.35
C VAL A 6 6.18 7.65 28.85
N ASN A 7 6.17 8.70 29.69
CA ASN A 7 5.64 10.00 29.32
C ASN A 7 6.54 11.14 29.84
N PRO A 8 7.41 11.70 28.97
CA PRO A 8 8.29 12.80 29.35
C PRO A 8 7.59 14.17 29.37
N MET A 9 6.37 14.29 28.83
CA MET A 9 5.64 15.56 28.74
C MET A 9 4.78 15.87 29.99
N ALA A 10 4.62 14.92 30.91
CA ALA A 10 3.90 15.12 32.15
C ALA A 10 4.77 15.83 33.22
N LYS A 11 4.15 16.68 34.06
CA LYS A 11 4.78 17.26 35.26
C LYS A 11 4.08 16.71 36.50
N PRO A 12 4.70 15.83 37.30
CA PRO A 12 6.05 15.24 37.15
C PRO A 12 6.13 14.11 36.09
N PRO A 13 7.34 13.80 35.54
CA PRO A 13 7.53 12.72 34.57
C PRO A 13 7.11 11.36 35.12
N VAL A 14 6.46 10.55 34.28
CA VAL A 14 5.94 9.24 34.70
C VAL A 14 6.88 8.14 34.21
N CYS A 15 7.62 7.57 35.17
CA CYS A 15 8.51 6.44 34.96
C CYS A 15 7.81 5.14 35.38
N LYS A 16 7.94 4.09 34.57
CA LYS A 16 7.41 2.76 34.86
C LYS A 16 8.52 1.72 34.80
N ILE A 17 8.56 0.83 35.80
CA ILE A 17 9.51 -0.27 35.82
C ILE A 17 9.03 -1.34 34.84
N MET A 18 9.80 -1.59 33.78
CA MET A 18 9.51 -2.59 32.76
C MET A 18 10.79 -3.10 32.12
N ASP A 19 10.74 -4.25 31.44
CA ASP A 19 11.84 -4.70 30.60
C ASP A 19 11.77 -4.01 29.24
N TYR A 20 12.74 -3.13 28.96
CA TYR A 20 12.71 -2.33 27.72
C TYR A 20 12.89 -3.20 26.48
N GLY A 21 13.69 -4.26 26.57
CA GLY A 21 13.94 -5.19 25.47
C GLY A 21 12.68 -5.96 25.07
N LYS A 22 11.96 -6.50 26.05
CA LYS A 22 10.68 -7.19 25.83
C LYS A 22 9.61 -6.24 25.29
N PHE A 23 9.51 -5.03 25.84
CA PHE A 23 8.56 -4.02 25.38
C PHE A 23 8.80 -3.64 23.90
N LYS A 24 10.05 -3.37 23.52
CA LYS A 24 10.40 -3.07 22.12
C LYS A 24 10.09 -4.21 21.16
N TYR A 25 10.26 -5.45 21.60
CA TYR A 25 9.90 -6.63 20.81
C TYR A 25 8.39 -6.72 20.61
N GLU A 26 7.60 -6.56 21.67
CA GLU A 26 6.13 -6.59 21.62
C GLU A 26 5.58 -5.44 20.77
N GLU A 27 6.13 -4.23 20.87
CA GLU A 27 5.77 -3.11 20.01
C GLU A 27 6.09 -3.40 18.53
N LYS A 28 7.30 -3.89 18.23
CA LYS A 28 7.66 -4.27 16.85
C LYS A 28 6.76 -5.37 16.31
N LYS A 29 6.42 -6.37 17.12
CA LYS A 29 5.53 -7.46 16.75
C LYS A 29 4.12 -6.94 16.47
N ARG A 30 3.56 -6.13 17.38
CA ARG A 30 2.25 -5.50 17.23
C ARG A 30 2.19 -4.56 16.02
N ALA A 31 3.23 -3.76 15.79
CA ALA A 31 3.34 -2.89 14.63
C ALA A 31 3.42 -3.71 13.32
N SER A 32 4.13 -4.83 13.33
CA SER A 32 4.22 -5.74 12.17
C SER A 32 2.88 -6.41 11.88
N GLU A 33 2.17 -6.88 12.91
CA GLU A 33 0.83 -7.46 12.79
C GLU A 33 -0.19 -6.43 12.30
N ALA A 34 -0.14 -5.20 12.81
CA ALA A 34 -1.01 -4.10 12.36
C ALA A 34 -0.76 -3.75 10.90
N LYS A 35 0.50 -3.66 10.46
CA LYS A 35 0.87 -3.41 9.05
C LYS A 35 0.37 -4.51 8.11
N LYS A 36 0.44 -5.78 8.53
CA LYS A 36 -0.09 -6.91 7.75
C LYS A 36 -1.61 -6.87 7.61
N LYS A 37 -2.32 -6.41 8.64
CA LYS A 37 -3.79 -6.33 8.68
C LYS A 37 -4.35 -5.07 7.99
N GLN A 38 -3.49 -4.11 7.66
CA GLN A 38 -3.89 -2.90 6.97
C GLN A 38 -4.26 -3.22 5.52
N VAL A 39 -5.52 -2.95 5.15
CA VAL A 39 -5.96 -3.02 3.75
C VAL A 39 -5.31 -1.87 2.98
N VAL A 40 -4.35 -2.21 2.12
CA VAL A 40 -3.67 -1.23 1.28
C VAL A 40 -4.53 -0.96 0.05
N VAL A 41 -4.99 0.29 -0.07
CA VAL A 41 -5.72 0.74 -1.26
C VAL A 41 -4.70 1.14 -2.31
N HIS A 42 -4.72 0.45 -3.45
CA HIS A 42 -3.84 0.75 -4.57
C HIS A 42 -4.52 1.69 -5.58
N LEU A 43 -3.71 2.53 -6.25
CA LEU A 43 -4.14 3.25 -7.44
C LEU A 43 -3.79 2.40 -8.67
N LYS A 44 -4.81 1.83 -9.32
CA LYS A 44 -4.66 1.05 -10.55
C LYS A 44 -4.82 1.96 -11.75
N GLU A 45 -3.86 1.93 -12.67
CA GLU A 45 -3.94 2.72 -13.90
C GLU A 45 -4.53 1.89 -15.04
N VAL A 46 -5.48 2.46 -15.78
CA VAL A 46 -6.07 1.88 -16.98
C VAL A 46 -5.87 2.84 -18.14
N LYS A 47 -5.22 2.37 -19.21
CA LYS A 47 -4.87 3.19 -20.37
C LYS A 47 -5.79 2.90 -21.55
N LEU A 48 -6.41 3.95 -22.06
CA LEU A 48 -7.32 3.94 -23.21
C LEU A 48 -6.72 4.76 -24.36
N ARG A 49 -7.17 4.49 -25.57
CA ARG A 49 -6.83 5.27 -26.77
C ARG A 49 -8.11 5.89 -27.34
N PRO A 50 -8.04 7.04 -28.02
CA PRO A 50 -9.20 7.66 -28.65
C PRO A 50 -9.84 6.80 -29.75
N LYS A 51 -9.06 5.91 -30.39
CA LYS A 51 -9.51 4.97 -31.45
C LYS A 51 -9.63 3.55 -30.92
N THR A 52 -10.09 3.39 -29.69
CA THR A 52 -10.33 2.08 -29.09
C THR A 52 -11.59 1.47 -29.71
N GLU A 53 -11.54 0.19 -30.06
CA GLU A 53 -12.70 -0.59 -30.50
C GLU A 53 -13.65 -0.86 -29.33
N GLU A 54 -14.95 -1.04 -29.63
CA GLU A 54 -16.01 -1.23 -28.63
C GLU A 54 -15.72 -2.39 -27.65
N HIS A 55 -15.25 -3.53 -28.17
CA HIS A 55 -14.88 -4.66 -27.31
C HIS A 55 -13.71 -4.34 -26.36
N ASP A 56 -12.68 -3.61 -26.80
CA ASP A 56 -11.57 -3.22 -25.91
C ASP A 56 -12.04 -2.20 -24.86
N TYR A 57 -12.95 -1.29 -25.24
CA TYR A 57 -13.58 -0.35 -24.31
C TYR A 57 -14.32 -1.09 -23.20
N GLU A 58 -15.24 -1.99 -23.55
CA GLU A 58 -16.02 -2.76 -22.56
C GLU A 58 -15.14 -3.58 -21.63
N PHE A 59 -14.09 -4.21 -22.17
CA PHE A 59 -13.15 -4.99 -21.38
C PHE A 59 -12.42 -4.09 -20.36
N LYS A 60 -11.98 -2.90 -20.77
CA LYS A 60 -11.33 -1.92 -19.89
C LYS A 60 -12.29 -1.42 -18.81
N VAL A 61 -13.54 -1.09 -19.16
CA VAL A 61 -14.58 -0.64 -18.21
C VAL A 61 -14.87 -1.72 -17.17
N ARG A 62 -15.01 -2.98 -17.61
CA ARG A 62 -15.20 -4.13 -16.71
C ARG A 62 -14.02 -4.29 -15.73
N ASN A 63 -12.80 -4.09 -16.21
CA ASN A 63 -11.61 -4.15 -15.36
C ASN A 63 -11.56 -2.98 -14.35
N VAL A 64 -11.96 -1.78 -14.76
CA VAL A 64 -12.11 -0.64 -13.83
C VAL A 64 -13.17 -0.95 -12.77
N ARG A 65 -14.33 -1.48 -13.16
CA ARG A 65 -15.38 -1.92 -12.23
C ARG A 65 -14.85 -2.91 -11.21
N ARG A 66 -14.12 -3.93 -11.66
CA ARG A 66 -13.49 -4.91 -10.78
C ARG A 66 -12.52 -4.26 -9.77
N PHE A 67 -11.69 -3.32 -10.20
CA PHE A 67 -10.78 -2.62 -9.29
C PHE A 67 -11.53 -1.82 -8.22
N LEU A 68 -12.65 -1.20 -8.59
CA LEU A 68 -13.49 -0.46 -7.64
C LEU A 68 -14.19 -1.40 -6.66
N GLU A 69 -14.66 -2.56 -7.12
CA GLU A 69 -15.26 -3.60 -6.27
C GLU A 69 -14.25 -4.21 -5.28
N GLU A 70 -12.98 -4.32 -5.67
CA GLU A 70 -11.87 -4.70 -4.78
C GLU A 70 -11.48 -3.58 -3.80
N GLY A 71 -12.11 -2.39 -3.90
CA GLY A 71 -11.85 -1.25 -3.03
C GLY A 71 -10.62 -0.43 -3.41
N ASN A 72 -10.06 -0.65 -4.61
CA ASN A 72 -8.95 0.10 -5.16
C ASN A 72 -9.45 1.37 -5.88
N LYS A 73 -8.57 2.38 -5.99
CA LYS A 73 -8.83 3.54 -6.83
C LYS A 73 -8.39 3.24 -8.25
N ALA A 74 -9.07 3.81 -9.25
CA ALA A 74 -8.72 3.65 -10.65
C ALA A 74 -8.38 5.00 -11.28
N LYS A 75 -7.22 5.08 -11.93
CA LYS A 75 -6.83 6.21 -12.78
C LYS A 75 -7.03 5.81 -14.24
N VAL A 76 -8.06 6.35 -14.87
CA VAL A 76 -8.32 6.14 -16.29
C VAL A 76 -7.58 7.21 -17.08
N THR A 77 -6.70 6.79 -17.98
CA THR A 77 -5.86 7.68 -18.77
C THR A 77 -6.04 7.43 -20.25
N ILE A 78 -6.42 8.46 -21.00
CA ILE A 78 -6.46 8.46 -22.46
C ILE A 78 -5.16 9.06 -22.97
N MET A 79 -4.42 8.28 -23.75
CA MET A 79 -3.20 8.76 -24.41
C MET A 79 -3.52 9.23 -25.83
N PHE A 80 -3.28 10.51 -26.11
CA PHE A 80 -3.38 11.03 -27.47
C PHE A 80 -2.09 10.76 -28.24
N ARG A 81 -2.18 10.54 -29.55
CA ARG A 81 -0.99 10.40 -30.41
C ARG A 81 -0.84 11.59 -31.36
N GLY A 82 0.30 12.28 -31.25
CA GLY A 82 0.68 13.36 -32.17
C GLY A 82 -0.36 14.48 -32.23
N ARG A 83 -0.96 14.65 -33.42
CA ARG A 83 -1.97 15.69 -33.72
C ARG A 83 -3.33 15.45 -33.08
N GLU A 84 -3.58 14.27 -32.51
CA GLU A 84 -4.88 13.93 -31.89
C GLU A 84 -5.17 14.73 -30.61
N ILE A 85 -4.19 15.45 -30.07
CA ILE A 85 -4.37 16.33 -28.89
C ILE A 85 -5.38 17.47 -29.13
N THR A 86 -5.64 17.83 -30.40
CA THR A 86 -6.66 18.81 -30.77
C THR A 86 -8.07 18.26 -30.56
N HIS A 87 -8.25 16.94 -30.66
CA HIS A 87 -9.53 16.27 -30.46
C HIS A 87 -9.76 15.91 -28.99
N LYS A 88 -9.73 16.93 -28.12
CA LYS A 88 -10.05 16.78 -26.69
C LYS A 88 -11.47 16.31 -26.46
N GLU A 89 -12.37 16.66 -27.38
CA GLU A 89 -13.79 16.27 -27.37
C GLU A 89 -13.96 14.74 -27.40
N LEU A 90 -13.19 14.04 -28.24
CA LEU A 90 -13.24 12.58 -28.32
C LEU A 90 -12.79 11.91 -27.01
N GLY A 91 -11.74 12.43 -26.39
CA GLY A 91 -11.28 11.93 -25.08
C GLY A 91 -12.29 12.22 -23.98
N SER A 92 -12.92 13.40 -24.00
CA SER A 92 -13.91 13.79 -23.01
C SER A 92 -15.17 12.94 -23.13
N ALA A 93 -15.66 12.70 -24.35
CA ALA A 93 -16.81 11.83 -24.61
C ALA A 93 -16.59 10.41 -24.07
N ILE A 94 -15.43 9.80 -24.34
CA ILE A 94 -15.09 8.47 -23.83
C ILE A 94 -15.08 8.46 -22.29
N LEU A 95 -14.50 9.47 -21.64
CA LEU A 95 -14.48 9.54 -20.18
C LEU A 95 -15.88 9.77 -19.60
N ASP A 96 -16.71 10.57 -20.25
CA ASP A 96 -18.11 10.78 -19.86
C ASP A 96 -18.92 9.49 -19.95
N ASP A 97 -18.68 8.67 -20.98
CA ASP A 97 -19.31 7.36 -21.11
C ASP A 97 -18.81 6.40 -20.02
N VAL A 98 -17.52 6.39 -19.71
CA VAL A 98 -16.98 5.61 -18.58
C VAL A 98 -17.61 6.04 -17.25
N ILE A 99 -17.84 7.35 -17.06
CA ILE A 99 -18.54 7.85 -15.87
C ILE A 99 -19.96 7.30 -15.84
N LYS A 100 -20.71 7.35 -16.96
CA LYS A 100 -22.09 6.84 -17.05
C LYS A 100 -22.20 5.37 -16.69
N ASP A 101 -21.31 4.54 -17.21
CA ASP A 101 -21.33 3.09 -16.99
C ASP A 101 -20.94 2.67 -15.56
N LEU A 102 -20.20 3.54 -14.86
CA LEU A 102 -19.69 3.29 -13.51
C LEU A 102 -20.39 4.13 -12.41
N LYS A 103 -21.47 4.85 -12.72
CA LYS A 103 -22.20 5.69 -11.74
C LYS A 103 -22.74 4.91 -10.53
N ASP A 104 -22.98 3.61 -10.70
CA ASP A 104 -23.50 2.72 -9.68
C ASP A 104 -22.47 2.40 -8.60
N VAL A 105 -21.22 2.13 -8.99
CA VAL A 105 -20.15 1.66 -8.09
C VAL A 105 -19.11 2.73 -7.75
N ALA A 106 -19.07 3.84 -8.48
CA ALA A 106 -17.94 4.76 -8.47
C ALA A 106 -18.32 6.22 -8.16
N VAL A 107 -17.35 6.95 -7.61
CA VAL A 107 -17.40 8.39 -7.34
C VAL A 107 -16.18 9.04 -8.00
N VAL A 108 -16.41 10.10 -8.78
CA VAL A 108 -15.32 10.84 -9.42
C VAL A 108 -14.61 11.69 -8.37
N GLU A 109 -13.33 11.39 -8.12
CA GLU A 109 -12.50 12.15 -7.17
C GLU A 109 -11.81 13.32 -7.88
N GLN A 110 -11.38 13.09 -9.13
CA GLN A 110 -10.76 14.12 -9.95
C GLN A 110 -11.37 14.10 -11.35
N MET A 111 -12.00 15.22 -11.73
CA MET A 111 -12.58 15.39 -13.07
C MET A 111 -11.53 15.25 -14.17
N PRO A 112 -11.95 14.88 -15.41
CA PRO A 112 -11.09 14.79 -16.57
C PRO A 112 -10.22 16.04 -16.74
N ARG A 113 -8.90 15.88 -16.66
CA ARG A 113 -7.94 16.95 -16.89
C ARG A 113 -6.86 16.54 -17.87
N MET A 114 -6.40 17.51 -18.65
CA MET A 114 -5.28 17.32 -19.57
C MET A 114 -3.96 17.48 -18.82
N GLU A 115 -3.08 16.48 -18.97
CA GLU A 115 -1.70 16.48 -18.49
C GLU A 115 -0.77 16.14 -19.65
N GLY A 116 -0.24 17.19 -20.29
CA GLY A 116 0.58 17.07 -21.49
C GLY A 116 -0.17 16.38 -22.63
N ARG A 117 0.32 15.20 -23.05
CA ARG A 117 -0.27 14.40 -24.15
C ARG A 117 -1.31 13.38 -23.67
N GLN A 118 -1.76 13.47 -22.43
CA GLN A 118 -2.67 12.51 -21.83
C GLN A 118 -3.84 13.25 -21.19
N MET A 119 -5.05 12.73 -21.30
CA MET A 119 -6.17 13.14 -20.46
C MET A 119 -6.37 12.06 -19.41
N PHE A 120 -6.58 12.43 -18.16
CA PHE A 120 -6.84 11.44 -17.14
C PHE A 120 -7.93 11.87 -16.16
N MET A 121 -8.52 10.86 -15.54
CA MET A 121 -9.54 10.98 -14.52
C MET A 121 -9.21 9.99 -13.39
N ILE A 122 -9.46 10.40 -12.14
CA ILE A 122 -9.34 9.50 -10.99
C ILE A 122 -10.73 9.22 -10.45
N ILE A 123 -11.03 7.93 -10.35
CA ILE A 123 -12.29 7.41 -9.86
C ILE A 123 -12.01 6.62 -8.58
N ALA A 124 -12.79 6.88 -7.55
CA ALA A 124 -12.78 6.17 -6.30
C ALA A 124 -14.02 5.28 -6.18
N PRO A 125 -13.96 4.16 -5.44
CA PRO A 125 -15.14 3.35 -5.17
C PRO A 125 -16.10 4.12 -4.26
N ASN A 126 -17.40 3.93 -4.48
CA ASN A 126 -18.45 4.46 -3.59
C ASN A 126 -18.20 3.97 -2.15
N PRO A 127 -18.38 4.81 -1.11
CA PRO A 127 -18.17 4.40 0.29
C PRO A 127 -18.85 3.08 0.66
N LYS A 128 -20.04 2.79 0.12
CA LYS A 128 -20.72 1.50 0.35
C LYS A 128 -19.97 0.31 -0.26
N VAL A 129 -19.44 0.46 -1.46
CA VAL A 129 -18.64 -0.57 -2.15
C VAL A 129 -17.29 -0.73 -1.47
N ALA A 130 -16.64 0.39 -1.10
CA ALA A 130 -15.38 0.38 -0.37
C ALA A 130 -15.46 -0.31 1.00
N GLN A 131 -16.58 -0.14 1.73
CA GLN A 131 -16.83 -0.85 2.98
C GLN A 131 -16.97 -2.36 2.75
N ARG A 132 -17.81 -2.77 1.79
CA ARG A 132 -17.98 -4.18 1.43
C ARG A 132 -16.66 -4.85 1.04
N ALA A 133 -15.85 -4.17 0.23
CA ALA A 133 -14.53 -4.64 -0.18
C ALA A 133 -13.59 -4.87 1.02
N ARG A 134 -13.56 -3.92 1.98
CA ARG A 134 -12.76 -4.04 3.20
C ARG A 134 -13.23 -5.17 4.10
N ASP A 135 -14.55 -5.35 4.23
CA ASP A 135 -15.14 -6.42 5.02
C ASP A 135 -14.84 -7.79 4.41
N LEU A 136 -14.97 -7.92 3.09
CA LEU A 136 -14.59 -9.14 2.35
C LEU A 136 -13.09 -9.44 2.50
N ALA A 137 -12.21 -8.45 2.33
CA ALA A 137 -10.77 -8.62 2.52
C ALA A 137 -10.43 -9.04 3.97
N ARG A 138 -11.11 -8.46 4.96
CA ARG A 138 -10.96 -8.85 6.37
C ARG A 138 -11.44 -10.28 6.61
N GLN A 139 -12.57 -10.68 6.04
CA GLN A 139 -13.09 -12.04 6.14
C GLN A 139 -12.13 -13.06 5.51
N GLN A 140 -11.58 -12.75 4.34
CA GLN A 140 -10.57 -13.59 3.68
C GLN A 140 -9.30 -13.73 4.52
N ALA A 141 -8.80 -12.63 5.11
CA ALA A 141 -7.64 -12.68 6.00
C ALA A 141 -7.90 -13.52 7.26
N LEU A 142 -9.09 -13.37 7.88
CA LEU A 142 -9.50 -14.18 9.04
C LEU A 142 -9.70 -15.66 8.69
N ALA A 143 -10.20 -15.96 7.49
CA ALA A 143 -10.37 -17.33 7.00
C ALA A 143 -9.03 -17.99 6.68
N ALA A 144 -8.09 -17.27 6.07
CA ALA A 144 -6.73 -17.73 5.82
C ALA A 144 -5.97 -18.02 7.13
N GLU A 145 -6.09 -17.14 8.13
CA GLU A 145 -5.50 -17.34 9.46
C GLU A 145 -6.07 -18.58 10.16
N LYS A 146 -7.39 -18.84 10.01
CA LYS A 146 -8.04 -20.05 10.53
C LYS A 146 -7.62 -21.33 9.77
N ALA A 147 -7.42 -21.25 8.47
CA ALA A 147 -6.96 -22.37 7.65
C ALA A 147 -5.49 -22.73 7.95
N GLU A 148 -4.61 -21.74 8.12
CA GLU A 148 -3.22 -21.94 8.56
C GLU A 148 -3.16 -22.52 9.99
N ALA A 149 -4.08 -22.14 10.87
CA ALA A 149 -4.16 -22.71 12.23
C ALA A 149 -4.64 -24.18 12.25
N ALA A 150 -5.50 -24.59 11.30
CA ALA A 150 -6.00 -25.96 11.16
C ALA A 150 -5.04 -26.89 10.41
N GLY A 151 -4.08 -26.35 9.66
CA GLY A 151 -3.13 -27.08 8.82
C GLY A 151 -1.77 -27.43 9.46
N LYS A 152 -1.65 -27.49 10.79
CA LYS A 152 -0.44 -28.02 11.47
C LYS A 152 -0.60 -29.52 11.77
N PRO A 153 0.03 -30.45 11.01
CA PRO A 153 0.22 -31.81 11.49
C PRO A 153 1.34 -31.83 12.54
N ALA A 154 1.16 -32.72 13.51
CA ALA A 154 2.05 -32.98 14.61
C ALA A 154 3.47 -33.41 14.18
N GLN A 155 4.43 -33.03 15.01
CA GLN A 155 5.85 -33.40 14.96
C GLN A 155 6.05 -34.90 15.23
N GLY A 156 6.86 -35.57 14.40
CA GLY A 156 7.36 -36.94 14.63
C GLY A 156 8.90 -36.96 14.62
N ASN A 157 9.49 -37.45 15.71
CA ASN A 157 10.90 -37.36 16.07
C ASN A 157 11.70 -38.58 15.60
N GLY A 158 13.00 -38.44 15.28
CA GLY A 158 13.96 -39.55 15.38
C GLY A 158 15.16 -39.59 14.42
N LYS A 159 16.36 -39.36 15.00
CA LYS A 159 17.64 -40.09 14.81
C LYS A 159 18.81 -39.38 14.08
N LYS A 160 19.74 -38.84 14.89
CA LYS A 160 21.21 -38.78 14.64
C LYS A 160 21.81 -40.19 14.78
N PRO A 161 22.98 -40.58 14.20
CA PRO A 161 24.28 -39.86 14.34
C PRO A 161 25.32 -39.98 13.19
N GLY A 162 26.43 -39.23 13.33
CA GLY A 162 27.76 -39.43 12.70
C GLY A 162 28.08 -38.53 11.51
N GLU A 163 29.30 -38.06 11.23
CA GLU A 163 30.56 -37.77 11.94
C GLU A 163 31.35 -36.84 10.95
N ALA A 164 32.26 -36.00 11.47
CA ALA A 164 32.95 -34.88 10.80
C ALA A 164 34.07 -35.31 9.80
N PRO A 165 35.02 -34.46 9.30
CA PRO A 165 35.19 -32.98 9.35
C PRO A 165 35.60 -32.33 7.99
N GLY A 166 35.66 -31.00 7.92
CA GLY A 166 36.24 -30.26 6.78
C GLY A 166 36.57 -28.80 7.11
N GLU A 167 37.85 -28.45 6.97
CA GLU A 167 38.56 -27.20 7.29
C GLU A 167 38.16 -25.94 6.48
N GLY A 168 38.59 -24.77 6.97
CA GLY A 168 38.76 -23.53 6.20
C GLY A 168 38.01 -22.33 6.80
N SER A 169 38.61 -21.58 7.74
CA SER A 169 39.51 -20.43 7.52
C SER A 169 38.82 -19.12 7.12
N ALA A 170 38.87 -18.17 8.08
CA ALA A 170 39.08 -16.72 7.98
C ALA A 170 38.28 -15.85 6.98
N ALA A 171 37.68 -14.76 7.53
CA ALA A 171 37.63 -13.38 7.01
C ALA A 171 36.36 -12.67 7.56
N SER A 172 36.48 -11.86 8.61
CA SER A 172 36.74 -10.40 8.59
C SER A 172 35.47 -9.55 8.50
N VAL A 173 35.22 -8.83 9.60
CA VAL A 173 34.35 -7.66 9.75
C VAL A 173 34.64 -6.55 8.72
N PRO A 174 33.64 -5.74 8.37
CA PRO A 174 33.74 -4.29 8.63
C PRO A 174 32.43 -3.75 9.23
N GLU A 175 32.47 -3.06 10.36
CA GLU A 175 32.80 -1.64 10.55
C GLU A 175 31.71 -0.67 10.08
N ALA A 176 31.34 0.20 11.02
CA ALA A 176 30.20 1.09 11.02
C ALA A 176 30.37 2.30 10.10
N SER A 177 29.27 2.78 9.52
CA SER A 177 29.19 4.11 8.92
C SER A 177 27.98 4.85 9.50
N ALA A 178 28.28 5.91 10.25
CA ALA A 178 27.33 6.86 10.80
C ALA A 178 26.86 7.85 9.71
N PRO A 179 25.60 8.34 9.75
CA PRO A 179 25.18 9.44 8.90
C PRO A 179 25.66 10.81 9.46
N PRO A 180 26.02 11.78 8.60
CA PRO A 180 26.50 13.09 9.02
C PRO A 180 25.38 14.03 9.51
N ALA A 181 25.77 14.90 10.43
CA ALA A 181 24.95 15.93 11.07
C ALA A 181 24.52 17.05 10.09
N ALA A 182 23.28 17.52 10.26
CA ALA A 182 22.75 18.72 9.61
C ALA A 182 23.29 19.99 10.30
N PRO A 183 23.57 21.08 9.56
CA PRO A 183 23.99 22.36 10.14
C PRO A 183 22.79 23.18 10.66
N ALA A 184 23.03 23.91 11.76
CA ALA A 184 22.09 24.83 12.42
C ALA A 184 21.76 26.07 11.56
N PRO A 185 20.54 26.64 11.66
CA PRO A 185 20.23 27.94 11.10
C PRO A 185 20.76 29.07 12.00
N GLN A 186 21.61 29.94 11.45
CA GLN A 186 22.00 31.18 12.11
C GLN A 186 20.83 32.17 12.11
N SER A 187 20.57 32.70 13.30
CA SER A 187 19.68 33.81 13.59
C SER A 187 20.10 35.08 12.84
N GLY A 188 19.25 35.57 11.95
CA GLY A 188 19.30 36.94 11.45
C GLY A 188 18.77 37.90 12.50
N GLY A 189 19.69 38.58 13.20
CA GLY A 189 19.40 39.68 14.11
C GLY A 189 19.27 41.01 13.36
N SER A 190 18.32 41.81 13.84
CA SER A 190 17.97 43.15 13.39
C SER A 190 19.13 44.15 13.39
N LYS A 191 19.21 44.99 12.36
CA LYS A 191 19.28 46.45 12.46
C LYS A 191 18.99 47.10 11.11
#